data_AF-B4FR26-F1
#
_entry.id   AF-B4FR26-F1
#
_cell.length_a   1.000
_cell.length_b   1.000
_cell.length_c   1.000
_cell.angle_alpha   90.00
_cell.angle_beta   90.00
_cell.angle_gamma   90.00
#
_symmetry.space_group_name_H-M   'P 1'
#
loop_
_entity.id
_entity.type
_entity.pdbx_description
1 polymer ?
#
loop_
_entity_poly.entity_id
_entity_poly.type
_entity_poly.pdbx_seq_one_letter_code
_entity_poly.pdbx_strand_id
1 'polypeptide(L)'
;MQDQMSKLVELNKQTTTSCEFMVLARTQETPDSSIKDVMQLVKACGAIAGSKDHFIATQVFTKNSEREMFLTSDTPEERFQWLSMKYEWMTMNKKG
;
A
#
# COMPACT_ATOMS: atom_id res chain seq x y z
N MET A 1 -30.72 -30.92 27.84
CA MET A 1 -29.26 -31.09 27.70
C MET A 1 -28.81 -30.87 26.26
N GLN A 2 -29.44 -31.51 25.27
CA GLN A 2 -29.18 -31.31 23.83
C GLN A 2 -29.35 -29.85 23.36
N ASP A 3 -30.35 -29.15 23.88
CA ASP A 3 -30.66 -27.75 23.54
C ASP A 3 -29.54 -26.75 23.92
N GLN A 4 -28.84 -27.01 25.03
CA GLN A 4 -27.70 -26.21 25.49
C GLN A 4 -26.47 -26.42 24.61
N MET A 5 -26.27 -27.62 24.07
CA MET A 5 -25.18 -27.91 23.14
C MET A 5 -25.41 -27.20 21.80
N SER A 6 -26.64 -27.19 21.28
CA SER A 6 -26.98 -26.47 20.05
C SER A 6 -26.70 -24.97 20.17
N LYS A 7 -27.10 -24.34 21.28
CA LYS A 7 -26.85 -22.92 21.53
C LYS A 7 -25.35 -22.59 21.65
N LEU A 8 -24.57 -23.50 22.23
CA LEU A 8 -23.12 -23.35 22.35
C LEU A 8 -22.42 -23.46 20.99
N VAL A 9 -22.85 -24.38 20.13
CA VAL A 9 -22.32 -24.53 18.76
C VAL A 9 -22.61 -23.28 17.92
N GLU A 10 -23.82 -22.74 18.02
CA GLU A 10 -24.20 -21.52 17.28
C GLU A 10 -23.44 -20.28 17.77
N LEU A 11 -23.28 -20.14 19.09
CA LEU A 11 -22.48 -19.07 19.68
C LEU A 11 -21.01 -19.17 19.27
N ASN A 12 -20.45 -20.38 19.21
CA ASN A 12 -19.09 -20.62 18.74
C ASN A 12 -18.95 -20.25 17.27
N LYS A 13 -19.91 -20.63 16.42
CA LYS A 13 -19.91 -20.27 14.99
C LYS A 13 -19.95 -18.75 14.79
N GLN A 14 -20.83 -18.05 15.50
CA GLN A 14 -20.91 -16.58 15.47
C GLN A 14 -19.62 -15.92 15.96
N THR A 15 -19.02 -16.47 17.02
CA THR A 15 -17.75 -15.98 17.58
C THR A 15 -16.59 -16.19 16.58
N THR A 16 -16.51 -17.35 15.94
CA THR A 16 -15.49 -17.66 14.93
C THR A 16 -15.61 -16.74 13.72
N THR A 17 -16.82 -16.54 13.18
CA THR A 17 -17.05 -15.61 12.06
C THR A 17 -16.70 -14.17 12.45
N SER A 18 -16.99 -13.72 13.67
CA SER A 18 -16.61 -12.38 14.16
C SER A 18 -15.09 -12.23 14.28
N CYS A 19 -14.40 -13.25 14.80
CA CYS A 19 -12.94 -13.28 14.89
C CYS A 19 -12.29 -13.27 13.49
N GLU A 20 -12.80 -14.05 12.54
CA GLU A 20 -12.34 -14.04 11.15
C GLU A 20 -12.54 -12.66 10.51
N PHE A 21 -13.67 -12.00 10.75
CA PHE A 21 -13.92 -10.64 10.27
C PHE A 21 -12.97 -9.61 10.88
N MET A 22 -12.70 -9.69 12.19
CA MET A 22 -11.74 -8.80 12.86
C MET A 22 -10.31 -9.04 12.39
N VAL A 23 -9.94 -10.31 12.15
CA VAL A 23 -8.64 -10.66 11.57
C VAL A 23 -8.55 -10.08 10.16
N LEU A 24 -9.56 -10.29 9.32
CA LEU A 24 -9.60 -9.76 7.96
C LEU A 24 -9.51 -8.22 7.93
N ALA A 25 -10.25 -7.52 8.78
CA ALA A 25 -10.20 -6.05 8.87
C ALA A 25 -8.84 -5.51 9.36
N ARG A 26 -8.10 -6.31 10.16
CA ARG A 26 -6.73 -5.98 10.59
C ARG A 26 -5.68 -6.39 9.55
N THR A 27 -5.96 -7.39 8.72
CA THR A 27 -5.08 -7.86 7.63
C THR A 27 -5.44 -7.26 6.27
N GLN A 28 -6.32 -6.26 6.21
CA GLN A 28 -6.40 -5.31 5.09
C GLN A 28 -5.15 -4.39 5.06
N GLU A 29 -4.00 -4.93 5.45
CA GLU A 29 -2.72 -4.45 4.99
C GLU A 29 -2.74 -4.73 3.49
N THR A 30 -3.02 -3.68 2.72
CA THR A 30 -2.71 -3.64 1.30
C THR A 30 -1.37 -4.34 1.11
N PRO A 31 -1.29 -5.41 0.29
CA PRO A 31 -0.08 -6.22 0.24
C PRO A 31 1.10 -5.29 0.04
N ASP A 32 2.05 -5.33 0.98
CA ASP A 32 3.20 -4.43 1.03
C ASP A 32 3.77 -4.30 -0.38
N SER A 33 3.53 -3.14 -0.99
CA SER A 33 3.87 -2.95 -2.39
C SER A 33 5.38 -3.04 -2.51
N SER A 34 5.88 -4.05 -3.22
CA SER A 34 7.32 -4.27 -3.28
C SER A 34 8.00 -3.11 -3.99
N ILE A 35 9.14 -2.66 -3.45
CA ILE A 35 10.00 -1.66 -4.12
C ILE A 35 10.31 -2.09 -5.56
N LYS A 36 10.51 -3.40 -5.78
CA LYS A 36 10.79 -3.95 -7.10
C LYS A 36 9.64 -3.67 -8.07
N ASP A 37 8.39 -3.82 -7.63
CA ASP A 37 7.21 -3.71 -8.49
C ASP A 37 6.93 -2.24 -8.83
N VAL A 38 6.99 -1.34 -7.85
CA VAL A 38 6.83 0.10 -8.10
C VAL A 38 7.96 0.66 -8.98
N MET A 39 9.18 0.13 -8.89
CA MET A 39 10.28 0.53 -9.77
C MET A 39 10.10 0.02 -11.21
N GLN A 40 9.39 -1.08 -11.44
CA GLN A 40 8.99 -1.47 -12.80
C GLN A 40 7.94 -0.51 -13.36
N LEU A 41 6.96 -0.10 -12.54
CA LEU A 41 5.96 0.87 -12.95
C LEU A 41 6.59 2.23 -13.30
N VAL A 42 7.55 2.70 -12.52
CA VAL A 42 8.31 3.94 -12.85
C VAL A 42 9.02 3.83 -14.20
N LYS A 43 9.61 2.67 -14.51
CA LYS A 43 10.18 2.42 -15.84
C LYS A 43 9.11 2.38 -16.94
N ALA A 44 7.96 1.76 -16.67
CA ALA A 44 6.83 1.72 -17.60
C ALA A 44 6.25 3.11 -17.86
N CYS A 45 6.38 4.04 -16.92
CA CYS A 45 5.99 5.44 -17.13
C CYS A 45 6.97 6.17 -18.08
N GLY A 46 8.20 5.67 -18.24
CA GLY A 46 9.21 6.23 -19.14
C GLY A 46 10.56 6.56 -18.49
N ALA A 47 10.73 6.23 -17.20
CA ALA A 47 11.96 6.57 -16.48
C ALA A 47 13.07 5.62 -16.90
N ILE A 48 14.18 6.19 -17.37
CA ILE A 48 15.37 5.41 -17.72
C ILE A 48 16.17 5.14 -16.44
N ALA A 49 16.71 3.92 -16.30
CA ALA A 49 17.57 3.57 -15.18
C ALA A 49 18.75 4.57 -15.07
N GLY A 50 18.94 5.16 -13.89
CA GLY A 50 19.95 6.19 -13.66
C GLY A 50 19.55 7.60 -14.06
N SER A 51 18.34 7.82 -14.59
CA SER A 51 17.80 9.16 -14.80
C SER A 51 17.48 9.86 -13.47
N LYS A 52 17.26 11.17 -13.55
CA LYS A 52 16.76 11.97 -12.42
C LYS A 52 15.47 11.37 -11.85
N ASP A 53 14.51 11.01 -12.70
CA ASP A 53 13.21 10.48 -12.27
C ASP A 53 13.34 9.11 -11.61
N HIS A 54 14.22 8.26 -12.15
CA HIS A 54 14.55 6.97 -11.52
C HIS A 54 15.19 7.16 -10.15
N PHE A 55 16.10 8.12 -9.99
CA PHE A 55 16.71 8.43 -8.70
C PHE A 55 15.70 9.03 -7.71
N ILE A 56 14.79 9.89 -8.17
CA ILE A 56 13.71 10.42 -7.34
C ILE A 56 12.86 9.26 -6.80
N ALA A 57 12.48 8.30 -7.65
CA ALA A 57 11.73 7.11 -7.23
C ALA A 57 12.43 6.31 -6.14
N THR A 58 13.75 6.13 -6.23
CA THR A 58 14.51 5.41 -5.18
C THR A 58 14.47 6.12 -3.83
N GLN A 59 14.33 7.45 -3.81
CA GLN A 59 14.21 8.22 -2.57
C GLN A 59 12.79 8.17 -2.01
N VAL A 60 11.77 8.30 -2.88
CA VAL A 60 10.35 8.34 -2.48
C VAL A 60 9.86 6.98 -1.96
N PHE A 61 10.21 5.88 -2.63
CA PHE A 61 9.65 4.54 -2.34
C PHE A 61 10.29 3.80 -1.17
N THR A 62 11.16 4.45 -0.41
CA THR A 62 11.67 3.92 0.87
C THR A 62 10.57 3.70 1.90
N LYS A 63 9.43 4.41 1.78
CA LYS A 63 8.28 4.33 2.69
C LYS A 63 7.10 3.61 2.03
N ASN A 64 6.44 2.70 2.76
CA ASN A 64 5.28 1.95 2.23
C ASN A 64 4.12 2.86 1.82
N SER A 65 3.77 3.84 2.67
CA SER A 65 2.68 4.79 2.40
C SER A 65 2.85 5.57 1.07
N GLU A 66 4.09 5.84 0.67
CA GLU A 66 4.37 6.54 -0.59
C GLU A 66 4.20 5.62 -1.80
N ARG A 67 4.54 4.33 -1.62
CA ARG A 67 4.32 3.33 -2.65
C ARG A 67 2.82 3.06 -2.86
N GLU A 68 2.06 2.99 -1.77
CA GLU A 68 0.60 2.87 -1.82
C GLU A 68 -0.03 4.09 -2.50
N MET A 69 0.38 5.30 -2.13
CA MET A 69 -0.11 6.51 -2.76
C MET A 69 0.19 6.53 -4.28
N PHE A 70 1.38 6.10 -4.69
CA PHE A 70 1.74 5.98 -6.12
C PHE A 70 0.85 4.99 -6.88
N LEU A 71 0.40 3.93 -6.23
CA LEU A 71 -0.49 2.92 -6.82
C LEU A 71 -1.94 3.38 -6.96
N THR A 72 -2.34 4.48 -6.30
CA THR A 72 -3.70 5.05 -6.46
C THR A 72 -3.89 5.79 -7.78
N SER A 73 -2.80 6.18 -8.44
CA SER A 73 -2.83 6.85 -9.73
C SER A 73 -3.00 5.84 -10.86
N ASP A 74 -3.96 6.10 -11.76
CA ASP A 74 -4.33 5.20 -12.84
C ASP A 74 -3.41 5.36 -14.06
N THR A 75 -2.99 6.60 -14.34
CA THR A 75 -2.18 6.89 -15.54
C THR A 75 -0.68 7.02 -15.23
N PRO A 76 0.18 6.67 -16.20
CA PRO A 76 1.62 6.91 -16.11
C PRO A 76 2.00 8.38 -15.88
N GLU A 77 1.27 9.31 -16.50
CA GLU A 77 1.51 10.74 -16.40
C GLU A 77 1.23 11.26 -14.98
N GLU A 78 0.09 10.88 -14.39
CA GLU A 78 -0.26 11.24 -13.01
C GLU A 78 0.79 10.73 -12.02
N ARG A 79 1.24 9.48 -12.22
CA ARG A 79 2.30 8.87 -11.42
C ARG A 79 3.58 9.68 -11.42
N PHE A 80 3.99 10.19 -12.58
CA PHE A 80 5.20 11.02 -12.69
C PHE A 80 5.03 12.42 -12.13
N GLN A 81 3.89 13.06 -12.36
CA GLN A 81 3.61 14.36 -11.78
C GLN A 81 3.61 14.27 -10.26
N TRP A 82 2.92 13.28 -9.69
CA TRP A 82 2.92 13.02 -8.26
C TRP A 82 4.32 12.76 -7.72
N LEU A 83 5.12 11.92 -8.40
CA LEU A 83 6.48 11.59 -7.97
C LEU A 83 7.38 12.83 -7.87
N SER A 84 7.27 13.73 -8.86
CA SER A 84 8.02 14.98 -8.90
C SER A 84 7.59 15.92 -7.77
N MET A 85 6.27 16.14 -7.62
CA MET A 85 5.70 16.99 -6.56
C MET A 85 6.07 16.47 -5.17
N LYS A 86 6.03 15.15 -4.98
CA LYS A 86 6.38 14.53 -3.69
C LYS A 86 7.84 14.77 -3.33
N TYR A 87 8.73 14.64 -4.30
CA TYR A 87 10.15 14.88 -4.09
C TYR A 87 10.43 16.35 -3.74
N GLU A 88 9.82 17.29 -4.48
CA GLU A 88 9.93 18.71 -4.18
C GLU A 88 9.47 19.00 -2.74
N TRP A 89 8.28 18.51 -2.35
CA TRP A 89 7.78 18.64 -1.00
C TRP A 89 8.76 18.07 0.05
N MET A 90 9.35 16.89 -0.17
CA MET A 90 10.35 16.33 0.74
C MET A 90 11.61 17.20 0.87
N THR A 91 12.04 17.83 -0.22
CA THR A 91 13.25 18.69 -0.21
C THR A 91 13.00 20.04 0.45
N MET A 92 11.77 20.58 0.37
CA MET A 92 11.38 21.82 1.04
C MET A 92 11.24 21.62 2.55
N ASN A 93 10.67 20.49 2.99
CA ASN A 93 10.47 20.21 4.42
C ASN A 93 11.75 19.77 5.16
N LYS A 94 12.85 19.50 4.46
CA LYS A 94 14.16 19.19 5.08
C LYS A 94 14.99 20.44 5.44
N LYS A 95 14.55 21.63 5.03
CA LYS A 95 15.25 22.89 5.28
C LYS A 95 14.71 23.65 6.51
N GLY A 96 13.86 23.01 7.32
CA GLY A 96 13.33 23.54 8.58
C GLY A 96 13.97 22.85 9.78
#